data_AF-A0A952HSH1-F1
#
_entry.id   AF-A0A952HSH1-F1
#
_cell.length_a   1.000
_cell.length_b   1.000
_cell.length_c   1.000
_cell.angle_alpha   90.00
_cell.angle_beta   90.00
_cell.angle_gamma   90.00
#
_symmetry.space_group_name_H-M   'P 1'
#
loop_
_entity.id
_entity.type
_entity.pdbx_description
1 polymer ?
#
loop_
_entity_poly.entity_id
_entity_poly.type
_entity_poly.pdbx_seq_one_letter_code
_entity_poly.pdbx_strand_id
1 'polypeptide(L)'
;SGQHFYNLRNLANSRDNLRQGVADLLTLQASLPGLIAADGSANASLDSGNVTFVGHSLGGIIGGTYLAFADSVNAATLAMPGGGIAQLLANSETFGGEIADGLTAAEAPPGSPEFAQFLLVAQTLIDSGDPINHAAAVAGSGVPVHMIEVIGDAVIPNSVATAPLSGTEPLAAYMGLGPVSNTTAGGGLVRFSAGDHGSILNPTASLEATVEMQTQAAVFAASGGTNLLITNPSVIQGAN
;
A
#
# COMPACT_ATOMS: atom_id res chain seq x y z
N SER A 1 -11.68 2.34 8.10
CA SER A 1 -10.75 3.17 8.89
C SER A 1 -9.77 2.27 9.62
N GLY A 2 -8.55 2.73 9.89
CA GLY A 2 -7.53 1.96 10.62
C GLY A 2 -7.74 1.88 12.14
N GLN A 3 -8.66 2.69 12.70
CA GLN A 3 -8.86 2.88 14.14
C GLN A 3 -9.14 1.59 14.93
N HIS A 4 -9.80 0.60 14.31
CA HIS A 4 -10.04 -0.71 14.93
C HIS A 4 -9.16 -1.82 14.32
N PHE A 5 -8.44 -1.50 13.26
CA PHE A 5 -7.57 -2.44 12.57
C PHE A 5 -6.23 -2.57 13.31
N TYR A 6 -5.67 -1.43 13.73
CA TYR A 6 -4.49 -1.38 14.59
C TYR A 6 -4.90 -1.15 16.05
N ASN A 7 -4.56 -2.09 16.92
CA ASN A 7 -4.91 -2.09 18.33
C ASN A 7 -3.63 -2.18 19.15
N LEU A 8 -3.14 -1.03 19.63
CA LEU A 8 -1.89 -0.94 20.39
C LEU A 8 -1.96 -1.67 21.74
N ARG A 9 -3.16 -1.96 22.25
CA ARG A 9 -3.38 -2.75 23.47
C ARG A 9 -3.46 -4.25 23.19
N ASN A 10 -3.71 -4.64 21.94
CA ASN A 10 -3.76 -6.03 21.50
C ASN A 10 -3.15 -6.17 20.10
N LEU A 11 -1.83 -6.18 20.06
CA LEU A 11 -1.04 -6.25 18.83
C LEU A 11 -1.27 -7.57 18.06
N ALA A 12 -1.66 -8.64 18.74
CA ALA A 12 -2.05 -9.89 18.10
C ALA A 12 -3.32 -9.73 17.25
N ASN A 13 -4.27 -8.92 17.68
CA ASN A 13 -5.44 -8.59 16.87
C ASN A 13 -5.05 -7.86 15.58
N SER A 14 -4.08 -6.94 15.62
CA SER A 14 -3.59 -6.25 14.43
C SER A 14 -2.89 -7.19 13.45
N ARG A 15 -2.05 -8.09 13.95
CA ARG A 15 -1.46 -9.17 13.13
C ARG A 15 -2.55 -9.98 12.45
N ASP A 16 -3.55 -10.42 13.22
CA ASP A 16 -4.60 -11.30 12.71
C ASP A 16 -5.54 -10.56 11.73
N ASN A 17 -5.79 -9.26 11.92
CA ASN A 17 -6.52 -8.43 10.97
C ASN A 17 -5.78 -8.31 9.62
N LEU A 18 -4.45 -8.11 9.63
CA LEU A 18 -3.64 -8.11 8.41
C LEU A 18 -3.75 -9.44 7.66
N ARG A 19 -3.55 -10.54 8.38
CA ARG A 19 -3.59 -11.90 7.80
C ARG A 19 -4.99 -12.27 7.32
N GLN A 20 -6.03 -11.87 8.06
CA GLN A 20 -7.42 -12.07 7.66
C GLN A 20 -7.73 -11.28 6.38
N GLY A 21 -7.30 -10.03 6.29
CA GLY A 21 -7.47 -9.23 5.06
C GLY A 21 -6.83 -9.89 3.84
N VAL A 22 -5.64 -10.48 3.99
CA VAL A 22 -4.99 -11.26 2.93
C VAL A 22 -5.79 -12.53 2.59
N ALA A 23 -6.25 -13.28 3.59
CA ALA A 23 -7.05 -14.49 3.39
C ALA A 23 -8.40 -14.19 2.70
N ASP A 24 -9.03 -13.07 3.04
CA ASP A 24 -10.28 -12.61 2.42
C ASP A 24 -10.04 -12.26 0.94
N LEU A 25 -8.93 -11.60 0.61
CA LEU A 25 -8.57 -11.30 -0.79
C LEU A 25 -8.27 -12.58 -1.60
N LEU A 26 -7.56 -13.55 -1.02
CA LEU A 26 -7.33 -14.85 -1.65
C LEU A 26 -8.62 -15.63 -1.85
N THR A 27 -9.53 -15.56 -0.87
CA THR A 27 -10.86 -16.18 -0.97
C THR A 27 -11.70 -15.50 -2.06
N LEU A 28 -11.66 -14.18 -2.14
CA LEU A 28 -12.32 -13.42 -3.19
C LEU A 28 -11.79 -13.82 -4.56
N GLN A 29 -10.47 -13.84 -4.75
CA GLN A 29 -9.81 -14.26 -5.99
C GLN A 29 -10.25 -15.68 -6.40
N ALA A 30 -10.23 -16.64 -5.46
CA ALA A 30 -10.64 -18.02 -5.71
C ALA A 30 -12.14 -18.17 -6.03
N SER A 31 -12.97 -17.20 -5.63
CA SER A 31 -14.42 -17.18 -5.89
C SER A 31 -14.81 -16.49 -7.20
N LEU A 32 -13.90 -15.78 -7.86
CA LEU A 32 -14.19 -15.09 -9.12
C LEU A 32 -14.72 -16.03 -10.22
N PRO A 33 -14.18 -17.25 -10.40
CA PRO A 33 -14.75 -18.20 -11.36
C PRO A 33 -16.19 -18.57 -10.98
N GLY A 34 -17.15 -18.24 -11.87
CA GLY A 34 -18.57 -18.53 -11.66
C GLY A 34 -19.33 -17.45 -10.89
N LEU A 35 -18.70 -16.35 -10.52
CA LEU A 35 -19.39 -15.19 -9.96
C LEU A 35 -20.19 -14.49 -11.08
N ILE A 36 -21.50 -14.38 -10.88
CA ILE A 36 -22.40 -13.65 -11.79
C ILE A 36 -22.46 -12.21 -11.30
N ALA A 37 -22.13 -11.26 -12.17
CA ALA A 37 -22.22 -9.84 -11.86
C ALA A 37 -23.68 -9.48 -11.56
N ALA A 38 -23.89 -8.78 -10.44
CA ALA A 38 -25.21 -8.27 -10.06
C ALA A 38 -25.53 -6.99 -10.86
N ASP A 39 -25.51 -7.05 -12.19
CA ASP A 39 -25.78 -5.90 -13.08
C ASP A 39 -27.24 -5.84 -13.56
N GLY A 40 -28.10 -6.73 -13.04
CA GLY A 40 -29.49 -6.83 -13.45
C GLY A 40 -29.71 -7.60 -14.76
N SER A 41 -28.64 -8.03 -15.43
CA SER A 41 -28.66 -8.98 -16.54
C SER A 41 -28.29 -10.37 -16.02
N ALA A 42 -29.11 -11.38 -16.30
CA ALA A 42 -28.96 -12.71 -15.68
C ALA A 42 -27.66 -13.47 -16.08
N ASN A 43 -26.79 -12.90 -16.92
CA ASN A 43 -25.74 -13.63 -17.63
C ASN A 43 -24.37 -12.91 -17.74
N ALA A 44 -24.13 -11.78 -17.07
CA ALA A 44 -22.80 -11.18 -17.07
C ALA A 44 -21.86 -11.95 -16.12
N SER A 45 -20.93 -12.73 -16.67
CA SER A 45 -19.87 -13.40 -15.89
C SER A 45 -18.64 -12.52 -15.79
N LEU A 46 -17.97 -12.50 -14.65
CA LEU A 46 -16.66 -11.87 -14.52
C LEU A 46 -15.59 -12.64 -15.31
N ASP A 47 -14.70 -11.92 -16.00
CA ASP A 47 -13.52 -12.52 -16.63
C ASP A 47 -12.45 -12.83 -15.57
N SER A 48 -12.55 -14.01 -14.96
CA SER A 48 -11.58 -14.49 -13.97
C SER A 48 -10.17 -14.76 -14.54
N GLY A 49 -9.96 -14.66 -15.86
CA GLY A 49 -8.64 -14.72 -16.49
C GLY A 49 -7.94 -13.35 -16.61
N ASN A 50 -8.66 -12.26 -16.32
CA ASN A 50 -8.16 -10.90 -16.39
C ASN A 50 -8.47 -10.15 -15.08
N VAL A 51 -7.68 -10.44 -14.04
CA VAL A 51 -7.86 -9.88 -12.71
C VAL A 51 -6.74 -8.89 -12.41
N THR A 52 -7.12 -7.66 -12.08
CA THR A 52 -6.19 -6.62 -11.64
C THR A 52 -6.52 -6.19 -10.22
N PHE A 53 -5.51 -5.86 -9.44
CA PHE A 53 -5.68 -5.40 -8.06
C PHE A 53 -5.42 -3.90 -7.93
N VAL A 54 -6.25 -3.19 -7.18
CA VAL A 54 -5.98 -1.81 -6.76
C VAL A 54 -6.24 -1.70 -5.27
N GLY A 55 -5.22 -1.29 -4.52
CA GLY A 55 -5.31 -1.08 -3.07
C GLY A 55 -4.76 0.29 -2.70
N HIS A 56 -5.51 1.03 -1.89
CA HIS A 56 -5.10 2.34 -1.36
C HIS A 56 -4.81 2.26 0.13
N SER A 57 -3.74 2.92 0.59
CA SER A 57 -3.39 3.02 2.01
C SER A 57 -3.29 1.63 2.65
N LEU A 58 -4.09 1.35 3.69
CA LEU A 58 -4.22 0.03 4.29
C LEU A 58 -4.54 -1.08 3.28
N GLY A 59 -5.36 -0.80 2.26
CA GLY A 59 -5.62 -1.74 1.17
C GLY A 59 -4.38 -2.02 0.32
N GLY A 60 -3.49 -1.03 0.17
CA GLY A 60 -2.18 -1.21 -0.46
C GLY A 60 -1.19 -1.98 0.42
N ILE A 61 -1.24 -1.80 1.75
CA ILE A 61 -0.44 -2.56 2.73
C ILE A 61 -0.84 -4.05 2.69
N ILE A 62 -2.13 -4.33 2.83
CA ILE A 62 -2.67 -5.70 2.75
C ILE A 62 -2.41 -6.28 1.35
N GLY A 63 -2.62 -5.46 0.31
CA GLY A 63 -2.35 -5.81 -1.08
C GLY A 63 -0.90 -6.23 -1.33
N GLY A 64 0.06 -5.51 -0.76
CA GLY A 64 1.48 -5.84 -0.87
C GLY A 64 1.80 -7.24 -0.34
N THR A 65 1.19 -7.66 0.76
CA THR A 65 1.31 -9.04 1.27
C THR A 65 0.53 -10.04 0.41
N TYR A 66 -0.69 -9.69 -0.01
CA TYR A 66 -1.54 -10.54 -0.85
C TYR A 66 -0.86 -10.95 -2.16
N LEU A 67 -0.17 -10.02 -2.82
CA LEU A 67 0.51 -10.27 -4.10
C LEU A 67 1.62 -11.32 -4.03
N ALA A 68 2.16 -11.61 -2.83
CA ALA A 68 3.15 -12.68 -2.66
C ALA A 68 2.54 -14.09 -2.75
N PHE A 69 1.22 -14.21 -2.65
CA PHE A 69 0.49 -15.48 -2.61
C PHE A 69 -0.59 -15.61 -3.69
N ALA A 70 -0.80 -14.55 -4.48
CA ALA A 70 -1.85 -14.51 -5.49
C ALA A 70 -1.37 -15.16 -6.80
N ASP A 71 -2.10 -16.15 -7.31
CA ASP A 71 -1.69 -16.91 -8.51
C ASP A 71 -2.23 -16.34 -9.84
N SER A 72 -3.25 -15.48 -9.81
CA SER A 72 -3.99 -15.02 -11.00
C SER A 72 -4.17 -13.51 -11.10
N VAL A 73 -3.25 -12.70 -10.56
CA VAL A 73 -3.28 -11.24 -10.72
C VAL A 73 -2.40 -10.82 -11.90
N ASN A 74 -2.99 -10.17 -12.91
CA ASN A 74 -2.29 -9.72 -14.12
C ASN A 74 -1.50 -8.42 -13.90
N ALA A 75 -1.98 -7.54 -13.03
CA ALA A 75 -1.32 -6.28 -12.68
C ALA A 75 -1.86 -5.75 -11.35
N ALA A 76 -1.04 -4.98 -10.64
CA ALA A 76 -1.45 -4.36 -9.39
C ALA A 76 -1.07 -2.88 -9.30
N THR A 77 -1.99 -2.05 -8.81
CA THR A 77 -1.69 -0.70 -8.32
C THR A 77 -1.74 -0.66 -6.80
N LEU A 78 -0.64 -0.28 -6.16
CA LEU A 78 -0.56 -0.05 -4.72
C LEU A 78 -0.42 1.46 -4.48
N ALA A 79 -1.50 2.12 -4.06
CA ALA A 79 -1.54 3.56 -3.87
C ALA A 79 -1.25 3.95 -2.42
N MET A 80 -0.15 4.67 -2.21
CA MET A 80 0.37 5.11 -0.92
C MET A 80 0.44 3.97 0.13
N PRO A 81 1.02 2.78 -0.22
CA PRO A 81 1.26 1.71 0.73
C PRO A 81 2.51 1.99 1.57
N GLY A 82 2.77 1.19 2.61
CA GLY A 82 4.07 1.22 3.29
C GLY A 82 4.37 -0.08 4.03
N GLY A 83 5.65 -0.30 4.28
CA GLY A 83 6.14 -1.43 5.08
C GLY A 83 6.69 -0.99 6.44
N GLY A 84 7.08 -1.95 7.28
CA GLY A 84 7.67 -1.66 8.59
C GLY A 84 6.69 -0.90 9.49
N ILE A 85 5.48 -1.45 9.62
CA ILE A 85 4.24 -0.80 10.06
C ILE A 85 4.38 -0.14 11.44
N ALA A 86 5.09 -0.75 12.40
CA ALA A 86 5.16 -0.19 13.75
C ALA A 86 5.85 1.19 13.77
N GLN A 87 7.01 1.29 13.12
CA GLN A 87 7.75 2.54 13.00
C GLN A 87 7.08 3.50 12.01
N LEU A 88 6.49 2.99 10.93
CA LEU A 88 5.69 3.78 10.00
C LEU A 88 4.56 4.52 10.73
N LEU A 89 3.77 3.80 11.55
CA LEU A 89 2.66 4.40 12.29
C LEU A 89 3.15 5.39 13.36
N ALA A 90 4.20 5.03 14.10
CA ALA A 90 4.77 5.89 15.14
C ALA A 90 5.38 7.20 14.58
N ASN A 91 5.83 7.20 13.32
CA ASN A 91 6.41 8.36 12.64
C ASN A 91 5.44 9.01 11.63
N SER A 92 4.18 8.60 11.61
CA SER A 92 3.12 9.23 10.82
C SER A 92 2.75 10.59 11.43
N GLU A 93 2.61 11.64 10.63
CA GLU A 93 2.12 12.94 11.12
C GLU A 93 0.67 12.82 11.64
N THR A 94 -0.12 11.95 11.02
CA THR A 94 -1.53 11.73 11.36
C THR A 94 -1.70 10.85 12.60
N PHE A 95 -0.91 9.77 12.73
CA PHE A 95 -1.11 8.76 13.79
C PHE A 95 -0.08 8.83 14.92
N GLY A 96 1.11 9.37 14.67
CA GLY A 96 2.25 9.30 15.59
C GLY A 96 1.98 10.00 16.93
N GLY A 97 1.25 11.13 16.91
CA GLY A 97 0.87 11.85 18.12
C GLY A 97 -0.01 11.02 19.07
N GLU A 98 -1.04 10.35 18.55
CA GLU A 98 -1.94 9.52 19.36
C GLU A 98 -1.19 8.31 19.95
N ILE A 99 -0.28 7.70 19.17
CA ILE A 99 0.58 6.60 19.63
C ILE A 99 1.53 7.09 20.75
N ALA A 100 2.17 8.23 20.54
CA ALA A 100 3.07 8.85 21.51
C ALA A 100 2.37 9.18 22.83
N ASP A 101 1.18 9.78 22.77
CA ASP A 101 0.37 10.10 23.95
C ASP A 101 -0.07 8.83 24.69
N GLY A 102 -0.54 7.82 23.94
CA GLY A 102 -0.95 6.54 24.49
C GLY A 102 0.18 5.79 25.21
N LEU A 103 1.38 5.79 24.63
CA LEU A 103 2.56 5.17 25.24
C LEU A 103 3.13 5.99 26.40
N THR A 104 3.07 7.33 26.33
CA THR A 104 3.40 8.20 27.46
C THR A 104 2.51 7.91 28.67
N ALA A 105 1.20 7.74 28.45
CA ALA A 105 0.25 7.36 29.51
C ALA A 105 0.52 5.95 30.08
N ALA A 106 1.26 5.10 29.36
CA ALA A 106 1.71 3.79 29.78
C ALA A 106 3.17 3.77 30.29
N GLU A 107 3.71 4.94 30.69
CA GLU A 107 5.08 5.12 31.21
C GLU A 107 6.20 4.79 30.20
N ALA A 108 5.90 4.85 28.90
CA ALA A 108 6.83 4.65 27.79
C ALA A 108 6.84 5.85 26.83
N PRO A 109 7.27 7.06 27.27
CA PRO A 109 7.24 8.25 26.43
C PRO A 109 8.23 8.16 25.24
N PRO A 110 7.98 8.88 24.12
CA PRO A 110 8.90 8.93 22.99
C PRO A 110 10.34 9.23 23.39
N GLY A 111 11.28 8.47 22.82
CA GLY A 111 12.72 8.57 23.12
C GLY A 111 13.19 7.74 24.33
N SER A 112 12.28 7.12 25.09
CA SER A 112 12.67 6.19 26.16
C SER A 112 13.03 4.79 25.62
N PRO A 113 13.81 3.99 26.37
CA PRO A 113 14.05 2.58 26.04
C PRO A 113 12.76 1.75 25.92
N GLU A 114 11.76 2.04 26.74
CA GLU A 114 10.46 1.36 26.76
C GLU A 114 9.66 1.65 25.49
N PHE A 115 9.70 2.88 24.97
CA PHE A 115 9.08 3.22 23.69
C PHE A 115 9.73 2.44 22.53
N ALA A 116 11.06 2.40 22.48
CA ALA A 116 11.79 1.64 21.47
C ALA A 116 11.51 0.12 21.59
N GLN A 117 11.46 -0.41 22.81
CA GLN A 117 11.13 -1.80 23.08
C GLN A 117 9.69 -2.12 22.66
N PHE A 118 8.74 -1.23 22.93
CA PHE A 118 7.35 -1.40 22.50
C PHE A 118 7.27 -1.50 20.98
N LEU A 119 7.90 -0.58 20.24
CA LEU A 119 7.86 -0.61 18.77
C LEU A 119 8.55 -1.85 18.20
N LEU A 120 9.65 -2.31 18.81
CA LEU A 120 10.31 -3.56 18.43
C LEU A 120 9.38 -4.78 18.62
N VAL A 121 8.74 -4.89 19.79
CA VAL A 121 7.81 -5.98 20.08
C VAL A 121 6.57 -5.90 19.17
N ALA A 122 6.05 -4.70 18.96
CA ALA A 122 4.93 -4.47 18.05
C ALA A 122 5.24 -4.92 16.64
N GLN A 123 6.39 -4.51 16.08
CA GLN A 123 6.83 -4.96 14.76
C GLN A 123 6.97 -6.49 14.73
N THR A 124 7.64 -7.07 15.71
CA THR A 124 7.85 -8.54 15.80
C THR A 124 6.53 -9.30 15.78
N LEU A 125 5.50 -8.79 16.46
CA LEU A 125 4.19 -9.44 16.52
C LEU A 125 3.44 -9.34 15.18
N ILE A 126 3.51 -8.22 14.48
CA ILE A 126 2.77 -8.02 13.23
C ILE A 126 3.56 -8.45 11.98
N ASP A 127 4.84 -8.76 12.12
CA ASP A 127 5.80 -8.97 11.04
C ASP A 127 5.30 -9.94 9.96
N SER A 128 4.64 -11.03 10.36
CA SER A 128 4.08 -12.03 9.43
C SER A 128 3.03 -11.47 8.46
N GLY A 129 2.39 -10.34 8.79
CA GLY A 129 1.42 -9.64 7.93
C GLY A 129 1.95 -8.36 7.29
N ASP A 130 3.16 -7.94 7.63
CA ASP A 130 3.77 -6.71 7.11
C ASP A 130 4.31 -6.92 5.68
N PRO A 131 3.90 -6.07 4.70
CA PRO A 131 4.29 -6.28 3.30
C PRO A 131 5.80 -6.18 3.06
N ILE A 132 6.58 -5.55 3.94
CA ILE A 132 8.04 -5.46 3.76
C ILE A 132 8.70 -6.85 3.75
N ASN A 133 8.15 -7.81 4.52
CA ASN A 133 8.67 -9.17 4.61
C ASN A 133 8.29 -10.03 3.40
N HIS A 134 7.33 -9.59 2.60
CA HIS A 134 6.82 -10.29 1.43
C HIS A 134 7.26 -9.63 0.11
N ALA A 135 7.84 -8.43 0.18
CA ALA A 135 8.25 -7.62 -0.97
C ALA A 135 9.16 -8.36 -1.95
N ALA A 136 10.13 -9.14 -1.45
CA ALA A 136 11.02 -9.94 -2.32
C ALA A 136 10.28 -11.07 -3.04
N ALA A 137 9.25 -11.66 -2.42
CA ALA A 137 8.42 -12.67 -3.07
C ALA A 137 7.53 -12.05 -4.16
N VAL A 138 7.02 -10.84 -3.92
CA VAL A 138 6.30 -10.06 -4.95
C VAL A 138 7.23 -9.74 -6.13
N ALA A 139 8.46 -9.28 -5.87
CA ALA A 139 9.45 -9.02 -6.92
C ALA A 139 9.74 -10.29 -7.75
N GLY A 140 9.80 -11.44 -7.10
CA GLY A 140 10.06 -12.74 -7.73
C GLY A 140 8.86 -13.36 -8.46
N SER A 141 7.63 -12.92 -8.20
CA SER A 141 6.43 -13.50 -8.83
C SER A 141 6.24 -13.04 -10.28
N GLY A 142 6.84 -11.91 -10.65
CA GLY A 142 6.73 -11.32 -11.99
C GLY A 142 5.44 -10.55 -12.22
N VAL A 143 4.58 -10.39 -11.21
CA VAL A 143 3.40 -9.51 -11.30
C VAL A 143 3.86 -8.06 -11.51
N PRO A 144 3.42 -7.35 -12.57
CA PRO A 144 3.72 -5.94 -12.72
C PRO A 144 3.05 -5.11 -11.61
N VAL A 145 3.84 -4.31 -10.90
CA VAL A 145 3.36 -3.44 -9.81
C VAL A 145 3.58 -1.98 -10.15
N HIS A 146 2.50 -1.22 -10.16
CA HIS A 146 2.49 0.24 -10.16
C HIS A 146 2.31 0.71 -8.71
N MET A 147 3.34 1.33 -8.12
CA MET A 147 3.25 1.90 -6.79
C MET A 147 3.14 3.42 -6.90
N ILE A 148 2.19 4.01 -6.17
CA ILE A 148 2.01 5.46 -6.11
C ILE A 148 2.48 5.94 -4.74
N GLU A 149 3.27 7.00 -4.75
CA GLU A 149 3.67 7.76 -3.58
C GLU A 149 3.28 9.22 -3.76
N VAL A 150 2.82 9.89 -2.69
CA VAL A 150 2.76 11.36 -2.64
C VAL A 150 3.89 11.84 -1.75
N ILE A 151 4.70 12.78 -2.24
CA ILE A 151 5.81 13.36 -1.46
C ILE A 151 5.22 14.17 -0.30
N GLY A 152 5.67 13.88 0.92
CA GLY A 152 5.16 14.53 2.12
C GLY A 152 3.80 14.00 2.57
N ASP A 153 3.47 12.75 2.22
CA ASP A 153 2.27 12.07 2.72
C ASP A 153 2.23 12.06 4.26
N ALA A 154 1.22 12.73 4.83
CA ALA A 154 1.04 12.89 6.27
C ALA A 154 0.53 11.62 6.99
N VAL A 155 0.09 10.61 6.25
CA VAL A 155 -0.47 9.37 6.81
C VAL A 155 0.56 8.25 6.74
N ILE A 156 1.13 8.02 5.56
CA ILE A 156 2.16 7.00 5.34
C ILE A 156 3.47 7.70 4.97
N PRO A 157 4.43 7.82 5.90
CA PRO A 157 5.69 8.48 5.60
C PRO A 157 6.41 7.80 4.43
N ASN A 158 6.97 8.59 3.52
CA ASN A 158 7.75 8.09 2.39
C ASN A 158 8.93 7.24 2.88
N SER A 159 9.61 7.68 3.93
CA SER A 159 10.64 6.92 4.65
C SER A 159 10.76 7.38 6.10
N VAL A 160 11.33 6.54 6.97
CA VAL A 160 11.63 6.88 8.36
C VAL A 160 13.15 6.80 8.58
N ALA A 161 13.79 7.93 8.87
CA ALA A 161 15.26 8.03 8.96
C ALA A 161 15.89 7.06 9.99
N THR A 162 15.18 6.77 11.08
CA THR A 162 15.64 5.86 12.15
C THR A 162 15.20 4.40 11.95
N ALA A 163 14.41 4.11 10.92
CA ALA A 163 13.86 2.79 10.62
C ALA A 163 13.91 2.54 9.11
N PRO A 164 15.03 2.02 8.58
CA PRO A 164 15.30 1.97 7.13
C PRO A 164 14.40 1.01 6.34
N LEU A 165 13.57 0.22 7.02
CA LEU A 165 12.58 -0.69 6.42
C LEU A 165 11.16 -0.10 6.42
N SER A 166 10.98 1.11 6.96
CA SER A 166 9.67 1.70 7.20
C SER A 166 9.32 2.83 6.24
N GLY A 167 8.13 2.72 5.64
CA GLY A 167 7.58 3.69 4.69
C GLY A 167 7.32 3.08 3.30
N THR A 168 6.91 3.94 2.38
CA THR A 168 6.64 3.60 0.98
C THR A 168 7.93 3.28 0.20
N GLU A 169 8.96 4.10 0.37
CA GLU A 169 10.24 3.99 -0.35
C GLU A 169 10.99 2.69 -0.06
N PRO A 170 11.16 2.25 1.22
CA PRO A 170 11.77 0.95 1.49
C PRO A 170 10.95 -0.20 0.90
N LEU A 171 9.61 -0.13 0.97
CA LEU A 171 8.76 -1.15 0.39
C LEU A 171 8.95 -1.25 -1.13
N ALA A 172 8.94 -0.12 -1.83
CA ALA A 172 9.19 -0.05 -3.27
C ALA A 172 10.56 -0.65 -3.63
N ALA A 173 11.60 -0.29 -2.88
CA ALA A 173 12.96 -0.78 -3.10
C ALA A 173 13.06 -2.31 -2.95
N TYR A 174 12.46 -2.88 -1.89
CA TYR A 174 12.46 -4.34 -1.68
C TYR A 174 11.56 -5.09 -2.69
N MET A 175 10.56 -4.42 -3.28
CA MET A 175 9.79 -4.92 -4.42
C MET A 175 10.52 -4.77 -5.76
N GLY A 176 11.70 -4.15 -5.79
CA GLY A 176 12.47 -3.92 -7.01
C GLY A 176 11.90 -2.82 -7.92
N LEU A 177 11.08 -1.91 -7.38
CA LEU A 177 10.42 -0.86 -8.15
C LEU A 177 11.32 0.36 -8.29
N GLY A 178 11.73 0.65 -9.53
CA GLY A 178 12.48 1.87 -9.85
C GLY A 178 11.57 3.11 -9.99
N PRO A 179 12.14 4.33 -9.94
CA PRO A 179 11.40 5.57 -10.18
C PRO A 179 10.83 5.63 -11.60
N VAL A 180 9.61 6.12 -11.74
CA VAL A 180 8.96 6.36 -13.04
C VAL A 180 8.47 7.81 -13.10
N SER A 181 9.00 8.56 -14.06
CA SER A 181 8.61 9.96 -14.33
C SER A 181 8.20 10.22 -15.78
N ASN A 182 8.22 9.18 -16.63
CA ASN A 182 7.80 9.20 -18.03
C ASN A 182 7.08 7.90 -18.33
N THR A 183 6.23 7.88 -19.35
CA THR A 183 5.55 6.66 -19.79
C THR A 183 6.54 5.53 -20.03
N THR A 184 6.28 4.38 -19.42
CA THR A 184 7.15 3.20 -19.50
C THR A 184 6.34 1.93 -19.71
N ALA A 185 7.00 0.91 -20.25
CA ALA A 185 6.50 -0.45 -20.16
C ALA A 185 6.75 -1.01 -18.76
N GLY A 186 5.84 -1.85 -18.27
CA GLY A 186 5.95 -2.45 -16.95
C GLY A 186 5.61 -1.50 -15.80
N GLY A 187 5.79 -1.99 -14.58
CA GLY A 187 5.52 -1.27 -13.35
C GLY A 187 6.69 -0.42 -12.84
N GLY A 188 6.50 0.22 -11.69
CA GLY A 188 7.48 1.06 -11.01
C GLY A 188 6.84 1.94 -9.95
N LEU A 189 7.65 2.80 -9.32
CA LEU A 189 7.23 3.77 -8.32
C LEU A 189 7.05 5.15 -8.97
N VAL A 190 5.82 5.66 -8.97
CA VAL A 190 5.50 7.03 -9.39
C VAL A 190 5.39 7.91 -8.15
N ARG A 191 6.23 8.96 -8.09
CA ARG A 191 6.23 9.94 -7.00
C ARG A 191 5.50 11.19 -7.43
N PHE A 192 4.40 11.49 -6.76
CA PHE A 192 3.62 12.69 -6.99
C PHE A 192 4.15 13.85 -6.15
N SER A 193 4.41 14.98 -6.80
CA SER A 193 4.83 16.25 -6.19
C SER A 193 3.64 17.10 -5.71
N ALA A 194 2.41 16.67 -6.00
CA ALA A 194 1.17 17.32 -5.62
C ALA A 194 0.10 16.30 -5.19
N GLY A 195 -0.89 16.77 -4.45
CA GLY A 195 -1.93 15.93 -3.85
C GLY A 195 -1.63 15.61 -2.39
N ASP A 196 -2.38 14.66 -1.86
CA ASP A 196 -2.33 14.17 -0.49
C ASP A 196 -2.60 12.65 -0.44
N HIS A 197 -2.57 12.08 0.77
CA HIS A 197 -2.82 10.66 0.99
C HIS A 197 -4.13 10.15 0.39
N GLY A 198 -5.16 10.99 0.23
CA GLY A 198 -6.48 10.61 -0.28
C GLY A 198 -6.67 10.84 -1.78
N SER A 199 -5.68 11.42 -2.46
CA SER A 199 -5.87 12.01 -3.79
C SER A 199 -6.22 11.01 -4.89
N ILE A 200 -5.94 9.70 -4.73
CA ILE A 200 -6.45 8.72 -5.70
C ILE A 200 -7.98 8.58 -5.69
N LEU A 201 -8.65 8.97 -4.58
CA LEU A 201 -10.09 8.87 -4.40
C LEU A 201 -10.79 10.23 -4.36
N ASN A 202 -10.07 11.30 -3.98
CA ASN A 202 -10.65 12.60 -3.70
C ASN A 202 -9.86 13.75 -4.36
N PRO A 203 -10.47 14.54 -5.26
CA PRO A 203 -9.79 15.62 -5.99
C PRO A 203 -9.57 16.92 -5.20
N THR A 204 -9.98 17.01 -3.93
CA THR A 204 -9.92 18.26 -3.16
C THR A 204 -8.51 18.84 -3.04
N ALA A 205 -7.48 18.01 -2.80
CA ALA A 205 -6.12 18.50 -2.64
C ALA A 205 -5.48 18.91 -3.98
N SER A 206 -5.69 18.11 -5.03
CA SER A 206 -5.28 18.43 -6.40
C SER A 206 -6.07 17.60 -7.41
N LEU A 207 -6.91 18.27 -8.20
CA LEU A 207 -7.64 17.64 -9.30
C LEU A 207 -6.68 17.04 -10.32
N GLU A 208 -5.59 17.74 -10.64
CA GLU A 208 -4.59 17.29 -11.62
C GLU A 208 -3.90 15.99 -11.17
N ALA A 209 -3.48 15.91 -9.91
CA ALA A 209 -2.87 14.71 -9.36
C ALA A 209 -3.86 13.55 -9.31
N THR A 210 -5.11 13.82 -8.93
CA THR A 210 -6.18 12.81 -8.85
C THR A 210 -6.47 12.20 -10.22
N VAL A 211 -6.62 13.03 -11.23
CA VAL A 211 -6.87 12.58 -12.62
C VAL A 211 -5.68 11.76 -13.12
N GLU A 212 -4.44 12.20 -12.86
CA GLU A 212 -3.24 11.49 -13.27
C GLU A 212 -3.11 10.12 -12.55
N MET A 213 -3.31 10.06 -11.23
CA MET A 213 -3.29 8.80 -10.46
C MET A 213 -4.34 7.80 -10.97
N GLN A 214 -5.57 8.25 -11.21
CA GLN A 214 -6.64 7.40 -11.71
C GLN A 214 -6.39 6.95 -13.15
N THR A 215 -5.84 7.83 -13.98
CA THR A 215 -5.47 7.51 -15.38
C THR A 215 -4.37 6.45 -15.40
N GLN A 216 -3.30 6.62 -14.62
CA GLN A 216 -2.23 5.63 -14.48
C GLN A 216 -2.79 4.29 -14.02
N ALA A 217 -3.56 4.26 -12.93
CA ALA A 217 -4.13 3.02 -12.40
C ALA A 217 -5.04 2.29 -13.40
N ALA A 218 -5.91 3.03 -14.09
CA ALA A 218 -6.84 2.46 -15.07
C ALA A 218 -6.11 1.93 -16.31
N VAL A 219 -5.15 2.69 -16.86
CA VAL A 219 -4.39 2.28 -18.04
C VAL A 219 -3.44 1.12 -17.72
N PHE A 220 -2.81 1.14 -16.55
CA PHE A 220 -1.96 0.04 -16.08
C PHE A 220 -2.76 -1.25 -15.91
N ALA A 221 -3.94 -1.17 -15.31
CA ALA A 221 -4.85 -2.30 -15.21
C ALA A 221 -5.32 -2.80 -16.60
N ALA A 222 -5.83 -1.90 -17.44
CA ALA A 222 -6.35 -2.25 -18.76
C ALA A 222 -5.29 -2.86 -19.71
N SER A 223 -4.02 -2.51 -19.51
CA SER A 223 -2.90 -3.04 -20.29
C SER A 223 -2.30 -4.34 -19.73
N GLY A 224 -2.86 -4.88 -18.63
CA GLY A 224 -2.26 -6.03 -17.94
C GLY A 224 -0.85 -5.72 -17.43
N GLY A 225 -0.62 -4.47 -16.99
CA GLY A 225 0.65 -4.02 -16.44
C GLY A 225 1.73 -3.70 -17.48
N THR A 226 1.40 -3.69 -18.77
CA THR A 226 2.38 -3.44 -19.85
C THR A 226 2.56 -1.98 -20.19
N ASN A 227 1.69 -1.08 -19.70
CA ASN A 227 1.78 0.35 -19.97
C ASN A 227 1.47 1.17 -18.70
N LEU A 228 2.50 1.77 -18.11
CA LEU A 228 2.36 2.79 -17.07
C LEU A 228 2.44 4.17 -17.74
N LEU A 229 1.26 4.72 -18.04
CA LEU A 229 1.10 5.96 -18.79
C LEU A 229 1.26 7.18 -17.91
N ILE A 230 2.16 8.10 -18.28
CA ILE A 230 2.28 9.43 -17.67
C ILE A 230 1.66 10.47 -18.61
N THR A 231 0.57 11.12 -18.19
CA THR A 231 -0.11 12.15 -19.01
C THR A 231 0.16 13.56 -18.55
N ASN A 232 0.37 13.75 -17.24
CA ASN A 232 0.65 15.05 -16.65
C ASN A 232 1.95 15.03 -15.82
N PRO A 233 3.11 15.33 -16.44
CA PRO A 233 4.38 15.34 -15.71
C PRO A 233 4.50 16.50 -14.71
N SER A 234 3.61 17.51 -14.71
CA SER A 234 3.70 18.64 -13.77
C SER A 234 3.45 18.24 -12.30
N VAL A 235 2.69 17.15 -12.09
CA VAL A 235 2.33 16.63 -10.76
C VAL A 235 3.23 15.47 -10.33
N ILE A 236 4.29 15.16 -11.08
CA ILE A 236 5.21 14.04 -10.83
C ILE A 236 6.61 14.60 -10.57
N GLN A 237 7.30 14.03 -9.59
CA GLN A 237 8.71 14.34 -9.36
C GLN A 237 9.56 13.82 -10.53
N GLY A 238 10.40 14.68 -11.09
CA GLY A 238 11.37 14.26 -12.11
C GLY A 238 12.32 13.19 -11.57
N ALA A 239 12.78 12.28 -12.45
CA ALA A 239 13.74 11.25 -12.08
C ALA A 239 15.08 11.89 -11.68
N ASN A 240 15.41 11.87 -10.39
CA ASN A 240 16.74 12.14 -9.87
C ASN A 240 17.32 10.85 -9.28
#